data_AF-A0A7V2JS02-F1
#
_entry.id   AF-A0A7V2JS02-F1
#
_cell.length_a   1.000
_cell.length_b   1.000
_cell.length_c   1.000
_cell.angle_alpha   90.00
_cell.angle_beta   90.00
_cell.angle_gamma   90.00
#
_symmetry.space_group_name_H-M   'P 1'
#
loop_
_entity.id
_entity.type
_entity.pdbx_description
1 polymer ?
#
loop_
_entity_poly.entity_id
_entity_poly.type
_entity_poly.pdbx_seq_one_letter_code
_entity_poly.pdbx_strand_id
1 'polypeptide(L)'
;LNLEIEKESMYVIARQCPVAGDLRLVFSILFISIHLERMGDLSLNMAKIARRTNEEESLPRLLDLISKMGDQVRLVVKTSLEAFEKSDVELARTLPKLDDPIDDYFKTFFKELASVAAKKGTFEWASNMVLASRYLERIADHAVDIGELITYLVTGVKEEWD
;
A
#
# COMPACT_ATOMS: atom_id res chain seq x y z
N LEU A 1 -1.50 17.87 -3.13
CA LEU A 1 -2.64 16.98 -2.86
C LEU A 1 -2.95 16.91 -1.37
N ASN A 2 -2.10 16.28 -0.54
CA ASN A 2 -2.36 16.16 0.92
C ASN A 2 -2.63 17.52 1.60
N LEU A 3 -1.74 18.50 1.41
CA LEU A 3 -1.92 19.87 1.95
C LEU A 3 -3.22 20.58 1.51
N GLU A 4 -3.72 20.24 0.32
CA GLU A 4 -4.96 20.81 -0.21
C GLU A 4 -6.18 20.15 0.47
N ILE A 5 -6.17 18.83 0.59
CA ILE A 5 -7.19 18.07 1.31
C ILE A 5 -7.24 18.50 2.78
N GLU A 6 -6.10 18.65 3.43
CA GLU A 6 -6.00 19.13 4.82
C GLU A 6 -6.65 20.50 4.99
N LYS A 7 -6.29 21.46 4.13
CA LYS A 7 -6.82 22.81 4.14
C LYS A 7 -8.34 22.83 3.93
N GLU A 8 -8.84 22.10 2.94
CA GLU A 8 -10.29 22.03 2.67
C GLU A 8 -11.05 21.34 3.81
N SER A 9 -10.47 20.30 4.41
CA SER A 9 -11.03 19.61 5.58
C SER A 9 -11.14 20.57 6.77
N MET A 10 -10.10 21.37 7.03
CA MET A 10 -10.14 22.43 8.04
C MET A 10 -11.22 23.46 7.76
N TYR A 11 -11.39 23.89 6.50
CA TYR A 11 -12.45 24.83 6.14
C TYR A 11 -13.85 24.26 6.35
N VAL A 12 -14.07 23.00 6.00
CA VAL A 12 -15.36 22.33 6.23
C VAL A 12 -15.63 22.26 7.73
N ILE A 13 -14.66 21.79 8.53
CA ILE A 13 -14.82 21.71 9.99
C ILE A 13 -15.12 23.08 10.59
N ALA A 14 -14.34 24.10 10.24
CA ALA A 14 -14.46 25.42 10.83
C ALA A 14 -15.73 26.19 10.42
N ARG A 15 -16.22 25.97 9.20
CA ARG A 15 -17.38 26.73 8.67
C ARG A 15 -18.71 26.00 8.78
N GLN A 16 -18.70 24.67 8.73
CA GLN A 16 -19.92 23.87 8.68
C GLN A 16 -20.18 23.14 10.01
N CYS A 17 -19.18 23.02 10.90
CA CYS A 17 -19.28 22.29 12.17
C CYS A 17 -19.96 20.91 12.00
N PRO A 18 -19.46 20.05 11.10
CA PRO A 18 -20.08 18.76 10.81
C PRO A 18 -20.11 17.88 12.07
N VAL A 19 -21.12 17.02 12.17
CA VAL A 19 -21.34 16.14 13.33
C VAL A 19 -21.47 14.68 12.89
N ALA A 20 -21.21 13.76 13.83
CA ALA A 20 -21.38 12.32 13.64
C ALA A 20 -20.79 11.80 12.32
N GLY A 21 -21.64 11.40 11.36
CA GLY A 21 -21.22 10.83 10.07
C GLY A 21 -20.39 11.78 9.23
N ASP A 22 -20.80 13.04 9.12
CA ASP A 22 -20.09 14.04 8.31
C ASP A 22 -18.70 14.34 8.90
N LEU A 23 -18.61 14.38 10.24
CA LEU A 23 -17.32 14.56 10.90
C LEU A 23 -16.41 13.36 10.67
N ARG A 24 -16.93 12.13 10.78
CA ARG A 24 -16.17 10.92 10.47
C ARG A 24 -15.70 10.91 9.02
N LEU A 25 -16.54 11.33 8.07
CA LEU A 25 -16.16 11.42 6.66
C LEU A 25 -14.97 12.35 6.45
N VAL A 26 -15.02 13.56 7.00
CA VAL A 26 -13.91 14.52 6.87
C VAL A 26 -12.62 13.98 7.50
N PHE A 27 -12.70 13.35 8.67
CA PHE A 27 -11.54 12.72 9.30
C PHE A 27 -11.00 11.54 8.49
N SER A 28 -11.86 10.64 8.01
CA SER A 28 -11.45 9.51 7.19
C SER A 28 -10.76 9.98 5.90
N ILE A 29 -11.29 11.02 5.24
CA ILE A 29 -10.63 11.64 4.07
C ILE A 29 -9.23 12.14 4.41
N LEU A 30 -9.07 12.84 5.54
CA LEU A 30 -7.78 13.35 6.00
C LEU A 30 -6.78 12.21 6.20
N PHE A 31 -7.14 11.17 6.95
CA PHE A 31 -6.24 10.05 7.24
C PHE A 31 -5.93 9.22 5.98
N ILE A 32 -6.94 8.92 5.14
CA ILE A 32 -6.73 8.22 3.87
C ILE A 32 -5.76 9.01 2.98
N SER A 33 -5.84 10.35 2.96
CA SER A 33 -4.92 11.17 2.18
C SER A 33 -3.46 11.06 2.62
N ILE A 34 -3.20 10.73 3.90
CA ILE A 34 -1.86 10.46 4.43
C ILE A 34 -1.37 9.10 3.92
N HIS A 35 -2.20 8.06 4.00
CA HIS A 35 -1.85 6.73 3.46
C HIS A 35 -1.54 6.80 1.95
N LEU A 36 -2.35 7.52 1.17
CA LEU A 36 -2.11 7.72 -0.26
C LEU A 36 -0.80 8.46 -0.55
N GLU A 37 -0.44 9.47 0.25
CA GLU A 37 0.86 10.14 0.14
C GLU A 37 2.02 9.16 0.38
N ARG A 38 1.94 8.36 1.45
CA ARG A 38 2.95 7.34 1.77
C ARG A 38 3.10 6.31 0.66
N MET A 39 2.00 5.83 0.09
CA MET A 39 2.01 4.91 -1.04
C MET A 39 2.67 5.55 -2.29
N GLY A 40 2.41 6.83 -2.53
CA GLY A 40 3.07 7.61 -3.59
C GLY A 40 4.58 7.71 -3.39
N ASP A 41 5.03 8.02 -2.18
CA ASP A 41 6.46 8.10 -1.84
C ASP A 41 7.17 6.75 -2.02
N LEU A 42 6.55 5.66 -1.58
CA LEU A 42 7.06 4.29 -1.76
C LEU A 42 7.15 3.93 -3.24
N SER A 43 6.13 4.28 -4.03
CA SER A 43 6.10 4.09 -5.48
C SER A 43 7.22 4.88 -6.18
N LEU A 44 7.47 6.11 -5.75
CA LEU A 44 8.58 6.92 -6.25
C LEU A 44 9.94 6.28 -5.94
N ASN A 45 10.12 5.74 -4.73
CA ASN A 45 11.35 5.05 -4.36
C ASN A 45 11.57 3.77 -5.19
N MET A 46 10.49 3.03 -5.49
CA MET A 46 10.54 1.89 -6.39
C MET A 46 10.92 2.29 -7.82
N ALA A 47 10.37 3.39 -8.34
CA ALA A 47 10.78 3.92 -9.65
C ALA A 47 12.26 4.33 -9.69
N LYS A 48 12.79 4.89 -8.59
CA LYS A 48 14.23 5.19 -8.46
C LYS A 48 15.07 3.91 -8.48
N ILE A 49 14.62 2.84 -7.80
CA ILE A 49 15.29 1.52 -7.84
C ILE A 49 15.30 0.99 -9.27
N ALA A 50 14.14 0.90 -9.92
CA ALA A 50 14.02 0.38 -11.28
C ALA A 50 14.95 1.10 -12.26
N ARG A 51 15.09 2.44 -12.14
CA ARG A 51 16.01 3.23 -12.96
C ARG A 51 17.49 2.90 -12.68
N ARG A 52 17.87 2.65 -11.43
CA ARG A 52 19.25 2.34 -11.04
C ARG A 52 19.66 0.95 -11.48
N THR A 53 18.75 -0.02 -11.38
CA THR A 53 19.03 -1.44 -11.66
C THR A 53 18.80 -1.84 -13.12
N ASN A 54 18.49 -0.91 -14.01
CA ASN A 54 18.07 -1.21 -15.39
C ASN A 54 19.18 -1.85 -16.25
N GLU A 55 20.45 -1.57 -15.95
CA GLU A 55 21.61 -2.10 -16.68
C GLU A 55 22.30 -3.27 -15.95
N GLU A 56 21.82 -3.62 -14.77
CA GLU A 56 22.40 -4.67 -13.93
C GLU A 56 21.91 -6.06 -14.38
N GLU A 57 22.73 -7.08 -14.14
CA GLU A 57 22.33 -8.48 -14.39
C GLU A 57 21.22 -8.88 -13.41
N SER A 58 20.01 -9.02 -13.94
CA SER A 58 18.84 -9.42 -13.16
C SER A 58 18.80 -10.93 -12.89
N LEU A 59 18.13 -11.31 -11.81
CA LEU A 59 17.79 -12.71 -11.51
C LEU A 59 16.34 -12.96 -11.90
N PRO A 60 16.05 -13.65 -13.03
CA PRO A 60 14.71 -13.71 -13.61
C PRO A 60 13.63 -14.21 -12.64
N ARG A 61 13.96 -15.16 -11.79
CA ARG A 61 13.02 -15.72 -10.80
C ARG A 61 12.66 -14.74 -9.69
N LEU A 62 13.61 -13.95 -9.22
CA LEU A 62 13.33 -12.90 -8.23
C LEU A 62 12.54 -11.76 -8.86
N LEU A 63 12.85 -11.40 -10.10
CA LEU A 63 12.11 -10.37 -10.84
C LEU A 63 10.65 -10.77 -11.09
N ASP A 64 10.39 -12.04 -11.43
CA ASP A 64 9.03 -12.59 -11.57
C ASP A 64 8.22 -12.49 -10.26
N LEU A 65 8.83 -12.80 -9.11
CA LEU A 65 8.17 -12.64 -7.81
C LEU A 65 7.84 -11.19 -7.50
N ILE A 66 8.76 -10.25 -7.76
CA ILE A 66 8.50 -8.80 -7.60
C ILE A 66 7.36 -8.35 -8.53
N SER A 67 7.32 -8.83 -9.77
CA SER A 67 6.23 -8.50 -10.70
C SER A 67 4.88 -8.99 -10.19
N LYS A 68 4.81 -10.24 -9.71
CA LYS A 68 3.59 -10.82 -9.13
C LYS A 68 3.12 -10.09 -7.88
N MET A 69 4.05 -9.71 -7.01
CA MET A 69 3.75 -8.82 -5.88
C MET A 69 3.17 -7.50 -6.36
N GLY A 70 3.77 -6.87 -7.38
CA GLY A 70 3.29 -5.63 -7.97
C GLY A 70 1.86 -5.72 -8.50
N ASP A 71 1.52 -6.79 -9.20
CA ASP A 71 0.17 -7.02 -9.72
C ASP A 71 -0.85 -7.23 -8.59
N GLN A 72 -0.48 -7.98 -7.54
CA GLN A 72 -1.34 -8.18 -6.39
C GLN A 72 -1.54 -6.91 -5.57
N VAL A 73 -0.48 -6.13 -5.32
CA VAL A 73 -0.57 -4.83 -4.64
C VAL A 73 -1.52 -3.91 -5.40
N ARG A 74 -1.44 -3.84 -6.73
CA ARG A 74 -2.38 -3.05 -7.54
C ARG A 74 -3.83 -3.46 -7.33
N LEU A 75 -4.11 -4.76 -7.18
CA LEU A 75 -5.44 -5.26 -6.89
C LEU A 75 -5.92 -4.82 -5.50
N VAL A 76 -5.09 -4.96 -4.45
CA VAL A 76 -5.44 -4.54 -3.08
C VAL A 76 -5.72 -3.03 -3.04
N VAL A 77 -4.83 -2.21 -3.62
CA VAL A 77 -5.00 -0.75 -3.69
C VAL A 77 -6.27 -0.36 -4.46
N LYS A 78 -6.53 -0.99 -5.61
CA LYS A 78 -7.75 -0.70 -6.38
C LYS A 78 -8.99 -1.05 -5.56
N THR A 79 -8.97 -2.18 -4.86
CA THR A 79 -10.09 -2.65 -4.04
C THR A 79 -10.35 -1.73 -2.86
N SER A 80 -9.31 -1.21 -2.21
CA SER A 80 -9.48 -0.27 -1.09
C SER A 80 -10.07 1.07 -1.55
N LEU A 81 -9.66 1.57 -2.71
CA LEU A 81 -10.24 2.77 -3.32
C LEU A 81 -11.70 2.55 -3.75
N GLU A 82 -12.02 1.40 -4.32
CA GLU A 82 -13.40 1.04 -4.70
C GLU A 82 -14.31 0.91 -3.47
N ALA A 83 -13.80 0.29 -2.39
CA ALA A 83 -14.51 0.19 -1.13
C ALA A 83 -14.77 1.58 -0.52
N PHE A 84 -13.81 2.50 -0.60
CA PHE A 84 -14.00 3.88 -0.14
C PHE A 84 -15.05 4.62 -0.98
N GLU A 85 -14.94 4.58 -2.30
CA GLU A 85 -15.87 5.25 -3.23
C GLU A 85 -17.33 4.82 -2.98
N LYS A 86 -17.54 3.52 -2.73
CA LYS A 86 -18.88 2.94 -2.50
C LYS A 86 -19.30 2.94 -1.04
N SER A 87 -18.42 3.34 -0.11
CA SER A 87 -18.62 3.12 1.33
C SER A 87 -18.98 1.67 1.66
N ASP A 88 -18.33 0.71 0.98
CA ASP A 88 -18.62 -0.72 1.07
C ASP A 88 -17.73 -1.39 2.12
N VAL A 89 -18.31 -1.61 3.31
CA VAL A 89 -17.64 -2.24 4.45
C VAL A 89 -17.29 -3.70 4.16
N GLU A 90 -18.15 -4.42 3.45
CA GLU A 90 -17.91 -5.84 3.16
C GLU A 90 -16.75 -5.98 2.19
N LEU A 91 -16.66 -5.10 1.18
CA LEU A 91 -15.51 -5.05 0.30
C LEU A 91 -14.22 -4.67 1.06
N ALA A 92 -14.28 -3.68 1.95
CA ALA A 92 -13.13 -3.30 2.78
C ALA A 92 -12.61 -4.47 3.63
N ARG A 93 -13.50 -5.25 4.24
CA ARG A 93 -13.14 -6.43 5.05
C ARG A 93 -12.50 -7.57 4.25
N THR A 94 -12.54 -7.52 2.91
CA THR A 94 -11.80 -8.50 2.09
C THR A 94 -10.31 -8.17 1.95
N LEU A 95 -9.89 -6.94 2.27
CA LEU A 95 -8.53 -6.45 2.03
C LEU A 95 -7.44 -7.28 2.72
N PRO A 96 -7.54 -7.67 4.01
CA PRO A 96 -6.51 -8.50 4.65
C PRO A 96 -6.27 -9.81 3.89
N LYS A 97 -7.37 -10.48 3.49
CA LYS A 97 -7.28 -11.71 2.71
C LYS A 97 -6.75 -11.51 1.29
N LEU A 98 -6.99 -10.34 0.69
CA LEU A 98 -6.40 -9.99 -0.59
C LEU A 98 -4.90 -9.67 -0.47
N ASP A 99 -4.42 -9.35 0.71
CA ASP A 99 -3.00 -9.12 1.00
C ASP A 99 -2.20 -10.42 1.23
N ASP A 100 -2.84 -11.49 1.75
CA ASP A 100 -2.20 -12.80 1.98
C ASP A 100 -1.21 -13.26 0.88
N PRO A 101 -1.53 -13.15 -0.44
CA PRO A 101 -0.60 -13.60 -1.48
C PRO A 101 0.68 -12.75 -1.57
N ILE A 102 0.62 -11.44 -1.24
CA ILE A 102 1.80 -10.55 -1.23
C ILE A 102 2.80 -11.04 -0.19
N ASP A 103 2.27 -11.41 0.96
CA ASP A 103 2.99 -11.91 2.10
C ASP A 103 3.66 -13.28 1.81
N ASP A 104 2.97 -14.16 1.08
CA ASP A 104 3.50 -15.40 0.56
C ASP A 104 4.59 -15.21 -0.50
N TYR A 105 4.41 -14.26 -1.42
CA TYR A 105 5.43 -13.91 -2.40
C TYR A 105 6.67 -13.32 -1.73
N PHE A 106 6.49 -12.49 -0.70
CA PHE A 106 7.59 -11.93 0.09
C PHE A 106 8.40 -13.04 0.77
N LYS A 107 7.73 -13.98 1.46
CA LYS A 107 8.37 -15.15 2.07
C LYS A 107 9.12 -16.00 1.04
N THR A 108 8.52 -16.20 -0.13
CA THR A 108 9.13 -16.95 -1.24
C THR A 108 10.35 -16.22 -1.81
N PHE A 109 10.27 -14.91 -1.98
CA PHE A 109 11.37 -14.06 -2.45
C PHE A 109 12.60 -14.21 -1.56
N PHE A 110 12.44 -14.19 -0.23
CA PHE A 110 13.58 -14.35 0.69
C PHE A 110 14.19 -15.76 0.64
N LYS A 111 13.38 -16.81 0.48
CA LYS A 111 13.88 -18.19 0.30
C LYS A 111 14.71 -18.30 -0.97
N GLU A 112 14.21 -17.75 -2.07
CA GLU A 112 14.91 -17.74 -3.35
C GLU A 112 16.19 -16.91 -3.29
N LEU A 113 16.13 -15.72 -2.67
CA LEU A 113 17.29 -14.86 -2.48
C LEU A 113 18.43 -15.58 -1.74
N ALA A 114 18.11 -16.31 -0.67
CA ALA A 114 19.08 -17.09 0.09
C ALA A 114 19.77 -18.17 -0.76
N SER A 115 19.06 -18.76 -1.73
CA SER A 115 19.63 -19.76 -2.64
C SER A 115 20.56 -19.17 -3.70
N VAL A 116 20.40 -17.89 -4.06
CA VAL A 116 21.15 -17.22 -5.13
C VAL A 116 22.28 -16.32 -4.61
N ALA A 117 22.31 -16.02 -3.31
CA ALA A 117 23.31 -15.17 -2.65
C ALA A 117 24.80 -15.61 -2.83
N ALA A 118 25.05 -16.81 -3.38
CA ALA A 118 26.39 -17.32 -3.65
C ALA A 118 27.00 -16.85 -5.00
N LYS A 119 26.23 -16.24 -5.91
CA LYS A 119 26.75 -15.76 -7.20
C LYS A 119 27.48 -14.41 -7.02
N LYS A 120 28.75 -14.34 -7.45
CA LYS A 120 29.53 -13.09 -7.47
C LYS A 120 28.89 -12.11 -8.47
N GLY A 121 28.71 -10.85 -8.04
CA GLY A 121 28.28 -9.74 -8.91
C GLY A 121 26.79 -9.36 -8.83
N THR A 122 25.92 -10.18 -8.21
CA THR A 122 24.47 -9.92 -8.16
C THR A 122 23.97 -9.33 -6.84
N PHE A 123 24.87 -9.05 -5.89
CA PHE A 123 24.50 -8.58 -4.54
C PHE A 123 23.81 -7.21 -4.55
N GLU A 124 24.32 -6.27 -5.35
CA GLU A 124 23.78 -4.91 -5.42
C GLU A 124 22.35 -4.91 -6.00
N TRP A 125 22.15 -5.59 -7.12
CA TRP A 125 20.82 -5.82 -7.70
C TRP A 125 19.86 -6.48 -6.71
N ALA A 126 20.31 -7.55 -6.06
CA ALA A 126 19.48 -8.31 -5.13
C ALA A 126 19.10 -7.47 -3.89
N SER A 127 20.01 -6.65 -3.38
CA SER A 127 19.75 -5.72 -2.27
C SER A 127 18.70 -4.67 -2.66
N ASN A 128 18.78 -4.14 -3.88
CA ASN A 128 17.76 -3.25 -4.43
C ASN A 128 16.39 -3.95 -4.54
N MET A 129 16.35 -5.23 -4.93
CA MET A 129 15.10 -5.98 -5.00
C MET A 129 14.50 -6.28 -3.63
N VAL A 130 15.31 -6.46 -2.57
CA VAL A 130 14.83 -6.53 -1.18
C VAL A 130 14.11 -5.24 -0.77
N LEU A 131 14.67 -4.09 -1.15
CA LEU A 131 14.00 -2.80 -0.89
C LEU A 131 12.70 -2.69 -1.68
N ALA A 132 12.70 -3.09 -2.95
CA ALA A 132 11.50 -3.07 -3.79
C ALA A 132 10.38 -3.96 -3.23
N SER A 133 10.69 -5.20 -2.80
CA SER A 133 9.70 -6.09 -2.19
C SER A 133 9.13 -5.52 -0.90
N ARG A 134 9.96 -4.90 -0.06
CA ARG A 134 9.50 -4.25 1.17
C ARG A 134 8.63 -3.02 0.89
N TYR A 135 8.92 -2.26 -0.16
CA TYR A 135 8.06 -1.14 -0.54
C TYR A 135 6.70 -1.61 -1.07
N LEU A 136 6.64 -2.75 -1.76
CA LEU A 136 5.37 -3.35 -2.21
C LEU A 136 4.51 -3.78 -1.03
N GLU A 137 5.07 -4.51 -0.06
CA GLU A 137 4.36 -4.91 1.16
C GLU A 137 3.81 -3.68 1.90
N ARG A 138 4.65 -2.67 2.18
CA ARG A 138 4.18 -1.44 2.84
C ARG A 138 3.10 -0.66 2.09
N ILE A 139 3.04 -0.75 0.76
CA ILE A 139 1.95 -0.13 -0.01
C ILE A 139 0.65 -0.90 0.24
N ALA A 140 0.73 -2.22 0.35
CA ALA A 140 -0.40 -3.08 0.64
C ALA A 140 -0.91 -2.88 2.07
N ASP A 141 -0.02 -2.79 3.07
CA ASP A 141 -0.37 -2.44 4.46
C ASP A 141 -1.20 -1.15 4.50
N HIS A 142 -0.74 -0.10 3.80
CA HIS A 142 -1.46 1.16 3.73
C HIS A 142 -2.83 1.05 3.04
N ALA A 143 -3.01 0.09 2.13
CA ALA A 143 -4.32 -0.17 1.54
C ALA A 143 -5.25 -0.89 2.52
N VAL A 144 -4.73 -1.78 3.37
CA VAL A 144 -5.46 -2.43 4.46
C VAL A 144 -5.85 -1.41 5.54
N ASP A 145 -4.93 -0.52 5.94
CA ASP A 145 -5.19 0.60 6.86
C ASP A 145 -6.35 1.49 6.36
N ILE A 146 -6.39 1.78 5.05
CA ILE A 146 -7.50 2.51 4.42
C ILE A 146 -8.82 1.74 4.59
N GLY A 147 -8.79 0.42 4.49
CA GLY A 147 -9.91 -0.47 4.77
C GLY A 147 -10.49 -0.29 6.17
N GLU A 148 -9.65 -0.24 7.19
CA GLU A 148 -10.06 0.01 8.58
C GLU A 148 -10.70 1.40 8.74
N LEU A 149 -10.17 2.42 8.05
CA LEU A 149 -10.76 3.76 8.04
C LEU A 149 -12.14 3.80 7.39
N ILE A 150 -12.39 2.95 6.37
CA ILE A 150 -13.71 2.80 5.73
C ILE A 150 -14.70 2.13 6.68
N THR A 151 -14.27 1.07 7.41
CA THR A 151 -15.17 0.42 8.37
C THR A 151 -15.54 1.36 9.50
N TYR A 152 -14.58 2.13 10.02
CA TYR A 152 -14.85 3.16 11.01
C TYR A 152 -15.76 4.28 10.48
N LEU A 153 -15.56 4.72 9.23
CA LEU A 153 -16.41 5.72 8.60
C LEU A 153 -17.89 5.32 8.64
N VAL A 154 -18.19 4.11 8.17
CA VAL A 154 -19.55 3.61 8.01
C VAL A 154 -20.17 3.16 9.34
N THR A 155 -19.43 2.37 10.12
CA THR A 155 -19.96 1.72 11.33
C THR A 155 -19.80 2.56 12.60
N GLY A 156 -18.81 3.45 12.64
CA GLY A 156 -18.38 4.16 13.85
C GLY A 156 -17.61 3.29 14.84
N VAL A 157 -17.28 2.04 14.49
CA VAL A 157 -16.52 1.10 15.33
C VAL A 157 -15.13 0.93 14.73
N LYS A 158 -14.10 0.99 15.57
CA LYS A 158 -12.73 0.70 15.13
C LYS A 158 -12.55 -0.81 15.02
N GLU A 159 -12.15 -1.26 13.85
CA GLU A 159 -11.66 -2.61 13.62
C GLU A 159 -10.14 -2.52 13.43
N GLU A 160 -9.41 -3.51 13.94
CA GLU A 160 -7.96 -3.66 13.73
C GLU A 160 -7.74 -5.02 13.07
N TRP A 161 -7.02 -5.03 11.96
CA TRP A 161 -6.73 -6.20 11.15
C TRP A 161 -5.22 -6.47 11.18
N ASP A 162 -4.86 -7.75 11.13
CA ASP A 162 -3.47 -8.22 11.06
C ASP A 162 -3.00 -8.32 9.60
#